data_AF-A0A8U0KTG8-F1
#
_entry.id   AF-A0A8U0KTG8-F1
#
_cell.length_a   1.000
_cell.length_b   1.000
_cell.length_c   1.000
_cell.angle_alpha   90.00
_cell.angle_beta   90.00
_cell.angle_gamma   90.00
#
_symmetry.space_group_name_H-M   'P 1'
#
loop_
_entity.id
_entity.type
_entity.pdbx_description
1 polymer ?
#
loop_
_entity_poly.entity_id
_entity_poly.type
_entity_poly.pdbx_seq_one_letter_code
_entity_poly.pdbx_strand_id
1 'polypeptide(L)'
;MMDAKVGDTITVTDSSGTERKVRVDGITEMHIGHFMFMTSGGYKHVFGEQYQSNAYMVRLKNHETSNVESRSAKLIKLDGAKGIVQNTTSKKQVATIVDLPDQIMEVLILAAELLAVVILYNLTNLNVSERIRELPTIKVLGGLGVLVYRRLKTVDMLGALKSVE
;
A
#
# COMPACT_ATOMS: atom_id res chain seq x y z
N MET A 1 18.94 5.32 -17.36
CA MET A 1 19.30 6.42 -16.45
C MET A 1 20.74 6.79 -16.73
N MET A 2 21.01 8.02 -17.14
CA MET A 2 22.36 8.50 -17.38
C MET A 2 23.00 8.78 -16.01
N ASP A 3 23.99 7.98 -15.62
CA ASP A 3 24.78 8.15 -14.39
C ASP A 3 25.76 9.33 -14.53
N ALA A 4 25.23 10.47 -14.99
CA ALA A 4 26.00 11.67 -15.31
C ALA A 4 26.27 12.47 -14.04
N LYS A 5 27.49 12.97 -13.90
CA LYS A 5 27.93 13.83 -12.81
C LYS A 5 28.02 15.28 -13.26
N VAL A 6 28.05 16.19 -12.29
CA VAL A 6 28.31 17.61 -12.58
C VAL A 6 29.68 17.73 -13.24
N GLY A 7 29.72 18.36 -14.41
CA GLY A 7 30.90 18.49 -15.26
C GLY A 7 30.94 17.53 -16.45
N ASP A 8 30.13 16.49 -16.47
CA ASP A 8 30.09 15.54 -17.59
C ASP A 8 29.43 16.15 -18.83
N THR A 9 29.76 15.59 -19.99
CA THR A 9 29.11 15.94 -21.26
C THR A 9 28.21 14.79 -21.69
N ILE A 10 26.91 15.07 -21.80
CA ILE A 10 25.90 14.13 -22.28
C ILE A 10 25.58 14.40 -23.74
N THR A 11 25.30 13.34 -24.50
CA THR A 11 24.77 13.46 -25.86
C THR A 11 23.26 13.36 -25.81
N VAL A 12 22.57 14.37 -26.34
CA VAL A 12 21.12 14.42 -26.43
C VAL A 12 20.72 14.50 -27.90
N THR A 13 19.79 13.65 -28.31
CA THR A 13 19.21 13.70 -29.65
C THR A 13 18.06 14.68 -29.65
N ASP A 14 18.14 15.69 -30.50
CA ASP A 14 17.06 16.65 -30.72
C ASP A 14 15.89 16.00 -31.49
N SER A 15 14.72 16.64 -31.49
CA SER A 15 13.54 16.26 -32.29
C SER A 15 13.80 16.14 -33.80
N SER A 16 14.86 16.80 -34.28
CA SER A 16 15.36 16.71 -35.66
C SER A 16 16.22 15.44 -35.91
N GLY A 17 16.45 14.61 -34.89
CA GLY A 17 17.33 13.44 -34.97
C GLY A 17 18.83 13.76 -34.89
N THR A 18 19.20 15.04 -34.68
CA THR A 18 20.60 15.46 -34.58
C THR A 18 21.13 15.27 -33.16
N GLU A 19 22.26 14.60 -33.02
CA GLU A 19 22.96 14.48 -31.74
C GLU A 19 23.69 15.78 -31.38
N ARG A 20 23.47 16.26 -30.16
CA ARG A 20 24.11 17.46 -29.60
C ARG A 20 24.78 17.13 -28.28
N LYS A 21 25.97 17.67 -28.07
CA LYS A 21 26.71 17.53 -26.80
C LYS A 21 26.33 18.67 -25.85
N VAL A 22 25.93 18.31 -24.63
CA VAL A 22 25.51 19.24 -23.59
C VAL A 22 26.33 18.99 -22.33
N ARG A 23 26.88 20.04 -21.73
CA ARG A 23 27.59 19.95 -20.47
C ARG A 23 26.62 20.04 -19.29
N VAL A 24 26.81 19.20 -18.28
CA VAL A 24 26.01 19.20 -17.06
C VAL A 24 26.60 20.19 -16.06
N ASP A 25 25.97 21.36 -15.89
CA ASP A 25 26.40 22.37 -14.90
C ASP A 25 25.88 22.08 -13.49
N GLY A 26 24.79 21.32 -13.37
CA GLY A 26 24.16 20.98 -12.11
C GLY A 26 23.15 19.85 -12.27
N ILE A 27 22.89 19.13 -11.19
CA ILE A 27 21.92 18.05 -11.14
C ILE A 27 20.87 18.43 -10.09
N THR A 28 19.59 18.30 -10.47
CA THR A 28 18.47 18.49 -9.55
C THR A 28 17.69 17.20 -9.46
N GLU A 29 17.11 16.93 -8.28
CA GLU A 29 16.28 15.76 -8.07
C GLU A 29 14.92 15.96 -8.74
N MET A 30 14.60 15.09 -9.70
CA MET A 30 13.31 15.05 -10.39
C MET A 30 12.56 13.80 -9.95
N HIS A 31 11.42 13.98 -9.28
CA HIS A 31 10.63 12.86 -8.76
C HIS A 31 9.78 12.19 -9.85
N ILE A 32 9.51 12.88 -10.96
CA ILE A 32 8.71 12.37 -12.09
C ILE A 32 9.36 12.83 -13.40
N GLY A 33 9.71 11.87 -14.24
CA GLY A 33 10.28 12.11 -15.57
C GLY A 33 11.73 12.58 -15.57
N HIS A 34 12.27 12.79 -16.77
CA HIS A 34 13.62 13.32 -16.98
C HIS A 34 13.50 14.63 -17.75
N PHE A 35 13.91 15.72 -17.11
CA PHE A 35 13.87 17.04 -17.70
C PHE A 35 15.27 17.66 -17.67
N MET A 36 15.60 18.37 -18.74
CA MET A 36 16.81 19.16 -18.86
C MET A 36 16.42 20.64 -18.87
N PHE A 37 17.08 21.43 -18.04
CA PHE A 37 16.90 22.88 -17.99
C PHE A 37 18.14 23.56 -18.55
N MET A 38 17.96 24.61 -19.33
CA MET A 38 19.05 25.39 -19.88
C MET A 38 18.71 26.88 -19.90
N THR A 39 19.73 27.72 -19.77
CA THR A 39 19.58 29.15 -19.94
C THR A 39 19.40 29.50 -21.42
N SER A 40 18.86 30.68 -21.73
CA SER A 40 18.71 31.16 -23.10
C SER A 40 20.05 31.21 -23.85
N GLY A 41 21.13 31.60 -23.16
CA GLY A 41 22.49 31.58 -23.70
C GLY A 41 23.02 30.17 -23.95
N GLY A 42 22.79 29.24 -23.00
CA GLY A 42 23.16 27.83 -23.16
C GLY A 42 22.43 27.15 -24.32
N TYR A 43 21.13 27.40 -24.49
CA TYR A 43 20.35 26.90 -25.61
C TYR A 43 20.95 27.35 -26.94
N LYS A 44 21.24 28.66 -27.08
CA LYS A 44 21.83 29.21 -28.31
C LYS A 44 23.20 28.61 -28.62
N HIS A 45 24.02 28.33 -27.60
CA HIS A 45 25.33 27.74 -27.79
C HIS A 45 25.26 26.28 -28.29
N VAL A 46 24.34 25.48 -27.74
CA VAL A 46 24.20 24.05 -28.08
C VAL A 46 23.48 23.84 -29.42
N PHE A 47 22.39 24.58 -29.64
CA PHE A 47 21.50 24.37 -30.80
C PHE A 47 21.78 25.33 -31.95
N GLY A 48 22.48 26.44 -31.71
CA GLY A 48 22.77 27.45 -32.74
C GLY A 48 21.60 28.37 -33.08
N GLU A 49 20.41 28.11 -32.53
CA GLU A 49 19.19 28.86 -32.80
C GLU A 49 18.78 29.73 -31.60
N GLN A 50 18.03 30.81 -31.86
CA GLN A 50 17.42 31.61 -30.80
C GLN A 50 16.28 30.82 -30.18
N TYR A 51 16.24 30.74 -28.83
CA TYR A 51 15.13 30.12 -28.14
C TYR A 51 13.83 30.86 -28.49
N GLN A 52 12.78 30.11 -28.83
CA GLN A 52 11.43 30.66 -28.96
C GLN A 52 10.59 30.25 -27.75
N SER A 53 10.04 31.24 -27.06
CA SER A 53 9.10 30.96 -25.96
C SER A 53 7.83 30.34 -26.51
N ASN A 54 7.58 29.08 -26.16
CA ASN A 54 6.42 28.31 -26.60
C ASN A 54 5.33 28.20 -25.51
N ALA A 55 5.62 28.66 -24.29
CA ALA A 55 4.71 28.56 -23.16
C ALA A 55 4.91 29.67 -22.14
N TYR A 56 3.81 30.06 -21.49
CA TYR A 56 3.84 30.97 -20.34
C TYR A 56 3.42 30.22 -19.08
N MET A 57 4.24 30.29 -18.04
CA MET A 57 3.88 29.76 -16.73
C MET A 57 3.04 30.79 -15.97
N VAL A 58 1.77 30.50 -15.76
CA VAL A 58 0.83 31.36 -15.05
C VAL A 58 0.47 30.75 -13.71
N ARG A 59 0.67 31.50 -12.62
CA ARG A 59 0.25 31.11 -11.27
C ARG A 59 -1.00 31.90 -10.85
N LEU A 60 -2.12 31.21 -10.68
CA LEU A 60 -3.36 31.82 -10.18
C LEU A 60 -3.24 32.09 -8.67
N LYS A 61 -3.82 33.19 -8.19
CA LYS A 61 -3.87 33.54 -6.75
C LYS A 61 -4.77 32.58 -5.95
N ASN A 62 -5.87 32.12 -6.54
CA ASN A 62 -6.73 31.10 -5.96
C ASN A 62 -6.40 29.75 -6.63
N HIS A 63 -6.00 28.78 -5.81
CA HIS A 63 -5.50 27.46 -6.19
C HIS A 63 -6.58 26.36 -6.24
N GLU A 64 -7.85 26.69 -5.96
CA GLU A 64 -8.95 25.73 -6.04
C GLU A 64 -9.09 25.13 -7.45
N THR A 65 -9.32 23.82 -7.53
CA THR A 65 -9.40 23.10 -8.82
C THR A 65 -10.50 23.68 -9.72
N SER A 66 -11.66 24.02 -9.15
CA SER A 66 -12.79 24.63 -9.88
C SER A 66 -12.41 25.98 -10.52
N ASN A 67 -11.70 26.83 -9.78
CA ASN A 67 -11.22 28.12 -10.28
C ASN A 67 -10.14 27.92 -11.36
N VAL A 68 -9.23 26.97 -11.17
CA VAL A 68 -8.20 26.64 -12.16
C VAL A 68 -8.84 26.15 -13.46
N GLU A 69 -9.80 25.23 -13.39
CA GLU A 69 -10.54 24.73 -14.56
C GLU A 69 -11.29 25.84 -15.29
N SER A 70 -12.02 26.69 -14.57
CA SER A 70 -12.76 27.82 -15.17
C SER A 70 -11.83 28.82 -15.87
N ARG A 71 -10.69 29.15 -15.25
CA ARG A 71 -9.71 30.09 -15.82
C ARG A 71 -8.98 29.49 -17.00
N SER A 72 -8.60 28.21 -16.94
CA SER A 72 -8.01 27.50 -18.08
C SER A 72 -8.98 27.42 -19.26
N ALA A 73 -10.27 27.12 -19.03
CA ALA A 73 -11.27 27.08 -20.09
C ALA A 73 -11.49 28.44 -20.77
N LYS A 74 -11.23 29.55 -20.07
CA LYS A 74 -11.25 30.90 -20.68
C LYS A 74 -9.96 31.20 -21.44
N LEU A 75 -8.82 30.78 -20.92
CA LEU A 75 -7.51 31.02 -21.53
C LEU A 75 -7.33 30.25 -22.84
N ILE A 76 -7.88 29.04 -22.96
CA ILE A 76 -7.74 28.23 -24.19
C ILE A 76 -8.61 28.74 -25.35
N LYS A 77 -9.60 29.61 -25.04
CA LYS A 77 -10.43 30.27 -26.05
C LYS A 77 -9.76 31.50 -26.66
N LEU A 78 -8.60 31.91 -26.16
CA LEU A 78 -7.81 32.99 -26.77
C LEU A 78 -7.07 32.41 -27.98
N ASP A 79 -7.14 33.09 -29.13
CA ASP A 79 -6.47 32.66 -30.38
C ASP A 79 -4.94 32.46 -30.23
N GLY A 80 -4.33 33.07 -29.21
CA GLY A 80 -2.90 32.91 -28.90
C GLY A 80 -2.53 31.65 -28.12
N ALA A 81 -3.51 30.84 -27.65
CA ALA A 81 -3.25 29.68 -26.80
C ALA A 81 -3.50 28.36 -27.55
N LYS A 82 -2.43 27.70 -28.01
CA LYS A 82 -2.53 26.37 -28.67
C LYS A 82 -2.81 25.21 -27.71
N GLY A 83 -2.57 25.40 -26.41
CA GLY A 83 -2.78 24.37 -25.40
C GLY A 83 -2.53 24.88 -23.99
N ILE A 84 -3.16 24.25 -23.01
CA ILE A 84 -2.98 24.57 -21.58
C ILE A 84 -2.67 23.28 -20.85
N VAL A 85 -1.53 23.26 -20.15
CA VAL A 85 -1.14 22.17 -19.26
C VAL A 85 -1.44 22.60 -17.83
N GLN A 86 -2.38 21.91 -17.18
CA GLN A 86 -2.80 22.18 -15.81
C GLN A 86 -2.01 21.31 -14.82
N ASN A 87 -1.03 21.90 -14.13
CA ASN A 87 -0.26 21.19 -13.10
C ASN A 87 -1.11 20.67 -11.93
N THR A 88 -2.28 21.25 -11.66
CA THR A 88 -3.24 20.77 -10.65
C THR A 88 -3.85 19.43 -10.99
N THR A 89 -4.10 19.15 -12.27
CA THR A 89 -4.63 17.86 -12.74
C THR A 89 -3.58 16.76 -12.58
N SER A 90 -2.32 17.05 -12.92
CA SER A 90 -1.20 16.14 -12.67
C SER A 90 -0.97 15.89 -11.18
N LYS A 91 -1.10 16.92 -10.33
CA LYS A 91 -1.04 16.74 -8.87
C LYS A 91 -2.15 15.84 -8.34
N LYS A 92 -3.39 15.99 -8.82
CA LYS A 92 -4.50 15.11 -8.42
C LYS A 92 -4.26 13.66 -8.85
N GLN A 93 -3.80 13.44 -10.08
CA GLN A 93 -3.49 12.09 -10.57
C GLN A 93 -2.38 11.43 -9.75
N VAL A 94 -1.33 12.18 -9.43
CA VAL A 94 -0.24 11.69 -8.56
C VAL A 94 -0.74 11.43 -7.15
N ALA A 95 -1.53 12.33 -6.57
CA ALA A 95 -2.12 12.12 -5.24
C ALA A 95 -2.99 10.86 -5.21
N THR A 96 -3.84 10.65 -6.22
CA THR A 96 -4.63 9.41 -6.33
C THR A 96 -3.73 8.17 -6.40
N ILE A 97 -2.66 8.17 -7.21
CA ILE A 97 -1.74 7.03 -7.28
C ILE A 97 -1.06 6.74 -5.93
N VAL A 98 -0.74 7.79 -5.16
CA VAL A 98 -0.13 7.67 -3.82
C VAL A 98 -1.14 7.19 -2.78
N ASP A 99 -2.42 7.52 -2.92
CA ASP A 99 -3.48 7.13 -1.98
C ASP A 99 -4.00 5.69 -2.21
N LEU A 100 -3.80 5.11 -3.40
CA LEU A 100 -4.26 3.74 -3.73
C LEU A 100 -3.74 2.65 -2.77
N PRO A 101 -2.42 2.60 -2.45
CA PRO A 101 -1.87 1.61 -1.53
C PRO A 101 -2.49 1.66 -0.13
N ASP A 102 -2.77 2.86 0.39
CA ASP A 102 -3.34 3.02 1.74
C ASP A 102 -4.75 2.42 1.82
N GLN A 103 -5.58 2.66 0.79
CA GLN A 103 -6.93 2.10 0.73
C GLN A 103 -6.92 0.56 0.61
N ILE A 104 -5.98 0.00 -0.15
CA ILE A 104 -5.83 -1.46 -0.28
C ILE A 104 -5.37 -2.07 1.04
N MET A 105 -4.41 -1.43 1.73
CA MET A 105 -3.91 -1.89 3.02
C MET A 105 -5.01 -1.98 4.09
N GLU A 106 -5.89 -0.97 4.17
CA GLU A 106 -7.02 -0.98 5.11
C GLU A 106 -7.93 -2.20 4.90
N VAL A 107 -8.26 -2.52 3.64
CA VAL A 107 -9.07 -3.69 3.30
C VAL A 107 -8.36 -5.01 3.66
N LEU A 108 -7.04 -5.09 3.43
CA LEU A 108 -6.25 -6.29 3.77
C LEU A 108 -6.17 -6.52 5.27
N ILE A 109 -6.04 -5.46 6.07
CA ILE A 109 -6.02 -5.54 7.54
C ILE A 109 -7.36 -6.09 8.04
N LEU A 110 -8.48 -5.53 7.57
CA LEU A 110 -9.82 -6.01 7.94
C LEU A 110 -10.05 -7.47 7.53
N ALA A 111 -9.59 -7.86 6.34
CA ALA A 111 -9.70 -9.24 5.88
C ALA A 111 -8.87 -10.21 6.75
N ALA A 112 -7.67 -9.80 7.17
CA ALA A 112 -6.81 -10.58 8.04
C ALA A 112 -7.42 -10.77 9.44
N GLU A 113 -8.02 -9.72 10.01
CA GLU A 113 -8.73 -9.80 11.29
C GLU A 113 -9.93 -10.76 11.23
N LEU A 114 -10.77 -10.65 10.21
CA LEU A 114 -11.90 -11.56 10.00
C LEU A 114 -11.43 -13.01 9.83
N LEU A 115 -10.35 -13.22 9.08
CA LEU A 115 -9.77 -14.55 8.90
C LEU A 115 -9.26 -15.12 10.23
N ALA A 116 -8.61 -14.30 11.07
CA ALA A 116 -8.17 -14.71 12.39
C ALA A 116 -9.35 -15.15 13.27
N VAL A 117 -10.47 -14.41 13.24
CA VAL A 117 -11.70 -14.79 13.96
C VAL A 117 -12.24 -16.15 13.48
N VAL A 118 -12.27 -16.40 12.17
CA VAL A 118 -12.73 -17.69 11.61
C VAL A 118 -11.83 -18.85 12.06
N ILE A 119 -10.51 -18.65 12.04
CA ILE A 119 -9.55 -19.67 12.50
C ILE A 119 -9.75 -19.95 13.99
N LEU A 120 -9.87 -18.91 14.82
CA LEU A 120 -10.10 -19.05 16.26
C LEU A 120 -11.41 -19.78 16.57
N TYR A 121 -12.49 -19.45 15.85
CA TYR A 121 -13.77 -20.13 15.99
C TYR A 121 -13.65 -21.63 15.66
N ASN A 122 -12.98 -21.96 14.56
CA ASN A 122 -12.77 -23.35 14.15
C ASN A 122 -11.95 -24.14 15.18
N LEU A 123 -10.84 -23.58 15.67
CA LEU A 123 -10.00 -24.21 16.70
C LEU A 123 -10.76 -24.37 18.02
N THR A 124 -11.49 -23.35 18.43
CA THR A 124 -12.29 -23.39 19.67
C THR A 124 -13.35 -24.48 19.58
N ASN A 125 -14.07 -24.57 18.46
CA ASN A 125 -15.07 -25.59 18.25
C ASN A 125 -14.48 -27.00 18.20
N LEU A 126 -13.31 -27.17 17.56
CA LEU A 126 -12.61 -28.44 17.54
C LEU A 126 -12.21 -28.86 18.97
N ASN A 127 -11.56 -27.98 19.72
CA ASN A 127 -11.14 -28.24 21.10
C ASN A 127 -12.34 -28.56 22.02
N VAL A 128 -13.46 -27.85 21.86
CA VAL A 128 -14.68 -28.12 22.61
C VAL A 128 -15.29 -29.47 22.22
N SER A 129 -15.34 -29.78 20.92
CA SER A 129 -15.87 -31.04 20.40
C SER A 129 -15.05 -32.25 20.89
N GLU A 130 -13.73 -32.14 20.89
CA GLU A 130 -12.83 -33.15 21.45
C GLU A 130 -13.11 -33.39 22.93
N ARG A 131 -13.17 -32.31 23.72
CA ARG A 131 -13.47 -32.40 25.16
C ARG A 131 -14.84 -33.03 25.43
N ILE A 132 -15.86 -32.71 24.64
CA ILE A 132 -17.19 -33.32 24.75
C ILE A 132 -17.14 -34.82 24.47
N ARG A 133 -16.32 -35.26 23.51
CA ARG A 133 -16.16 -36.69 23.20
C ARG A 133 -15.49 -37.48 24.34
N GLU A 134 -14.60 -36.84 25.10
CA GLU A 134 -13.90 -37.49 26.21
C GLU A 134 -14.75 -37.62 27.50
N LEU A 135 -15.63 -36.65 27.75
CA LEU A 135 -16.43 -36.57 28.98
C LEU A 135 -17.33 -37.80 29.27
N PRO A 136 -18.02 -38.43 28.29
CA PRO A 136 -18.84 -39.62 28.52
C PRO A 136 -18.06 -40.78 29.11
N THR A 137 -16.85 -41.04 28.60
CA THR A 137 -16.00 -42.14 29.05
C THR A 137 -15.58 -41.93 30.50
N ILE A 138 -15.16 -40.70 30.85
CA ILE A 138 -14.80 -40.34 32.23
C ILE A 138 -16.01 -40.49 33.16
N LYS A 139 -17.19 -40.05 32.72
CA LYS A 139 -18.43 -40.15 33.50
C LYS A 139 -18.82 -41.61 33.78
N VAL A 140 -18.69 -42.50 32.79
CA VAL A 140 -18.97 -43.93 32.96
C VAL A 140 -17.97 -44.59 33.90
N LEU A 141 -16.66 -44.32 33.74
CA LEU A 141 -15.63 -44.88 34.61
C LEU A 141 -15.79 -44.42 36.06
N GLY A 142 -16.12 -43.14 36.27
CA GLY A 142 -16.46 -42.61 37.59
C GLY A 142 -17.65 -43.33 38.24
N GLY A 143 -18.70 -43.61 37.46
CA GLY A 143 -19.87 -44.37 37.94
C GLY A 143 -19.53 -45.82 38.33
N LEU A 144 -18.73 -46.51 37.50
CA LEU A 144 -18.25 -47.87 37.80
C LEU A 144 -17.36 -47.89 39.05
N GLY A 145 -16.45 -46.91 39.20
CA GLY A 145 -15.61 -46.78 40.38
C GLY A 145 -16.41 -46.66 41.69
N VAL A 146 -17.49 -45.86 41.67
CA VAL A 146 -18.39 -45.72 42.83
C VAL A 146 -19.09 -47.05 43.18
N LEU A 147 -19.51 -47.82 42.17
CA LEU A 147 -20.16 -49.13 42.39
C LEU A 147 -19.18 -50.15 42.98
N VAL A 148 -17.96 -50.23 42.45
CA VAL A 148 -16.91 -51.12 42.96
C VAL A 148 -16.55 -50.75 44.40
N TYR A 149 -16.37 -49.47 44.69
CA TYR A 149 -16.10 -49.00 46.06
C TYR A 149 -17.20 -49.40 47.05
N ARG A 150 -18.48 -49.25 46.65
CA ARG A 150 -19.61 -49.69 47.49
C ARG A 150 -19.58 -51.19 47.76
N ARG A 151 -19.27 -52.01 46.74
CA ARG A 151 -19.20 -53.47 46.89
C ARG A 151 -18.04 -53.91 47.78
N LEU A 152 -16.85 -53.35 47.59
CA LEU A 152 -15.68 -53.64 48.42
C LEU A 152 -15.94 -53.29 49.88
N LYS A 153 -16.50 -52.12 50.16
CA LYS A 153 -16.85 -51.72 51.54
C LYS A 153 -17.82 -52.71 52.20
N THR A 154 -18.80 -53.23 51.47
CA THR A 154 -19.72 -54.26 52.00
C THR A 154 -19.00 -55.58 52.28
N VAL A 155 -18.09 -56.00 51.39
CA VAL A 155 -17.32 -57.24 51.55
C VAL A 155 -16.34 -57.14 52.72
N ASP A 156 -15.62 -56.04 52.86
CA ASP A 156 -14.71 -55.80 53.99
C ASP A 156 -15.45 -55.85 55.33
N MET A 157 -16.64 -55.24 55.38
CA MET A 157 -17.49 -55.27 56.57
C MET A 157 -18.02 -56.68 56.89
N LEU A 158 -18.39 -57.48 55.87
CA LEU A 158 -18.76 -58.90 56.04
C LEU A 158 -17.58 -59.76 56.50
N GLY A 159 -16.38 -59.51 55.98
CA GLY A 159 -15.15 -60.18 56.39
C GLY A 159 -14.79 -59.88 57.85
N ALA A 160 -14.91 -58.62 58.26
CA ALA A 160 -14.72 -58.21 59.65
C ALA A 160 -15.73 -58.88 60.59
N LEU A 161 -16.99 -59.04 60.17
CA LEU A 161 -18.02 -59.71 60.97
C LEU A 161 -17.73 -61.20 61.17
N LYS A 162 -17.32 -61.91 60.12
CA LYS A 162 -16.93 -63.34 60.17
C LYS A 162 -15.65 -63.61 60.98
N SER A 163 -14.83 -62.61 61.22
CA SER A 163 -13.58 -62.75 61.99
C SER A 163 -13.80 -62.62 63.51
N VAL A 164 -15.01 -62.27 63.96
CA VAL A 164 -15.36 -62.02 65.37
C VAL A 164 -16.21 -63.15 65.97
N GLU A 165 -16.80 -64.02 65.13
CA GLU A 165 -17.35 -65.33 65.51
C GLU A 165 -16.27 -66.43 65.51
#